data_AF-A0A1Y3AV85-F1
#
_entry.id   AF-A0A1Y3AV85-F1
#
_cell.length_a   1.000
_cell.length_b   1.000
_cell.length_c   1.000
_cell.angle_alpha   90.00
_cell.angle_beta   90.00
_cell.angle_gamma   90.00
#
_symmetry.space_group_name_H-M   'P 1'
#
loop_
_entity.id
_entity.type
_entity.pdbx_description
1 polymer ?
#
loop_
_entity_poly.entity_id
_entity_poly.type
_entity_poly.pdbx_seq_one_letter_code
_entity_poly.pdbx_strand_id
1 'polypeptide(L)'
;MASNDPDTFRYYDNLEYNYDTIHDLLITGNSALSISILAAPDYNTFVVDTGKSDIKQLEQVLSYGDKKDIPIWGKNKDGSDSRCTKLAGTDATQYSPGLNGDETLWAFETLLCFSLYAKHGILPDHDVKDIPTYRYTIQKENFLETLENSCLCLEDNEQKCTSGMVNLKKCGTAAGFEFIASPAFFYDAPEHLLWTGLDKVISLNEVTDENCGTFFDIEPLTGIVLNAEKKLMLSIKVRANAIPYN
;
A
#
# COMPACT_ATOMS: atom_id res chain seq x y z
N MET A 1 24.87 -7.35 0.38
CA MET A 1 25.91 -6.71 1.21
C MET A 1 25.25 -5.51 1.85
N ALA A 2 25.03 -5.54 3.16
CA ALA A 2 24.51 -4.38 3.88
C ALA A 2 25.58 -3.27 3.81
N SER A 3 25.24 -2.16 3.16
CA SER A 3 26.07 -0.97 3.18
C SER A 3 26.03 -0.41 4.60
N ASN A 4 27.11 -0.60 5.36
CA ASN A 4 27.33 0.03 6.66
C ASN A 4 27.82 1.47 6.47
N ASP A 5 27.23 2.23 5.56
CA ASP A 5 27.61 3.63 5.36
C ASP A 5 26.98 4.49 6.46
N PRO A 6 27.76 5.00 7.44
CA PRO A 6 27.24 5.81 8.55
C PRO A 6 26.63 7.12 8.06
N ASP A 7 26.94 7.56 6.84
CA ASP A 7 26.46 8.83 6.31
C ASP A 7 25.00 8.75 5.82
N THR A 8 24.48 7.56 5.53
CA THR A 8 23.09 7.37 5.04
C THR A 8 22.04 7.34 6.15
N PHE A 9 22.41 6.98 7.38
CA PHE A 9 21.46 6.92 8.51
C PHE A 9 21.54 8.18 9.36
N ARG A 10 20.41 8.88 9.55
CA ARG A 10 20.30 9.92 10.58
C ARG A 10 20.15 9.25 11.94
N TYR A 11 21.23 9.26 12.72
CA TYR A 11 21.16 8.90 14.14
C TYR A 11 20.65 10.09 14.93
N TYR A 12 19.46 9.94 15.49
CA TYR A 12 18.90 10.82 16.50
C TYR A 12 19.37 10.36 17.88
N ASP A 13 20.15 11.19 18.59
CA ASP A 13 20.75 10.87 19.89
C ASP A 13 19.72 10.55 20.99
N ASN A 14 18.46 10.95 20.79
CA ASN A 14 17.35 10.74 21.70
C ASN A 14 16.52 9.48 21.40
N LEU A 15 16.96 8.64 20.44
CA LEU A 15 16.34 7.36 20.15
C LEU A 15 17.22 6.21 20.63
N GLU A 16 16.58 5.18 21.17
CA GLU A 16 17.21 3.90 21.46
C GLU A 16 17.06 3.00 20.23
N TYR A 17 18.19 2.54 19.69
CA TYR A 17 18.23 1.68 18.52
C TYR A 17 18.49 0.24 18.94
N ASN A 18 17.73 -0.68 18.35
CA ASN A 18 17.98 -2.11 18.46
C ASN A 18 18.60 -2.62 17.16
N TYR A 19 19.53 -3.57 17.29
CA TYR A 19 20.16 -4.24 16.17
C TYR A 19 19.65 -5.67 16.11
N ASP A 20 19.26 -6.10 14.92
CA ASP A 20 18.73 -7.43 14.70
C ASP A 20 19.07 -7.97 13.30
N THR A 21 18.86 -9.26 13.10
CA THR A 21 18.95 -9.86 11.78
C THR A 21 17.71 -9.50 10.94
N ILE A 22 17.87 -9.50 9.61
CA ILE A 22 16.74 -9.32 8.69
C ILE A 22 15.68 -10.41 8.93
N HIS A 23 16.11 -11.63 9.26
CA HIS A 23 15.20 -12.74 9.50
C HIS A 23 14.35 -12.50 10.76
N ASP A 24 14.95 -12.02 11.84
CA ASP A 24 14.25 -11.75 13.09
C ASP A 24 13.33 -10.53 12.99
N LEU A 25 13.75 -9.48 12.29
CA LEU A 25 12.89 -8.33 12.03
C LEU A 25 11.66 -8.68 11.18
N LEU A 26 11.84 -9.46 10.11
CA LEU A 26 10.80 -9.70 9.12
C LEU A 26 9.96 -10.96 9.39
N ILE A 27 10.58 -12.02 9.91
CA ILE A 27 10.00 -13.37 9.92
C ILE A 27 9.71 -13.84 11.35
N THR A 28 10.73 -14.01 12.18
CA THR A 28 10.59 -14.69 13.49
C THR A 28 10.12 -13.76 14.60
N GLY A 29 10.30 -12.45 14.45
CA GLY A 29 9.98 -11.43 15.44
C GLY A 29 11.17 -11.17 16.35
N ASN A 30 11.48 -9.90 16.58
CA ASN A 30 12.53 -9.48 17.50
C ASN A 30 12.04 -9.59 18.96
N SER A 31 12.94 -9.92 19.89
CA SER A 31 12.66 -9.97 21.34
C SER A 31 12.05 -8.70 21.95
N ALA A 32 12.30 -7.53 21.36
CA ALA A 32 11.82 -6.22 21.79
C ALA A 32 10.45 -5.87 21.20
N LEU A 33 10.15 -6.31 19.96
CA LEU A 33 8.85 -6.07 19.33
C LEU A 33 7.85 -7.19 19.64
N SER A 34 8.32 -8.41 19.95
CA SER A 34 7.52 -9.64 20.13
C SER A 34 6.62 -10.00 18.95
N ILE A 35 6.70 -9.26 17.85
CA ILE A 35 5.97 -9.45 16.59
C ILE A 35 6.94 -9.26 15.43
N SER A 36 6.70 -9.95 14.32
CA SER A 36 7.41 -9.73 13.05
C SER A 36 6.57 -8.86 12.11
N ILE A 37 7.25 -8.12 11.24
CA ILE A 37 6.58 -7.21 10.30
C ILE A 37 5.79 -8.00 9.24
N LEU A 38 6.27 -9.17 8.81
CA LEU A 38 5.70 -9.91 7.68
C LEU A 38 5.13 -11.29 8.03
N ALA A 39 5.44 -11.88 9.18
CA ALA A 39 5.00 -13.26 9.46
C ALA A 39 3.75 -13.36 10.31
N ALA A 40 3.11 -12.24 10.65
CA ALA A 40 1.80 -12.29 11.28
C ALA A 40 0.77 -12.79 10.25
N PRO A 41 0.20 -14.00 10.45
CA PRO A 41 -0.68 -14.61 9.47
C PRO A 41 -2.01 -13.87 9.39
N ASP A 42 -2.41 -13.53 8.17
CA ASP A 42 -3.77 -13.10 7.88
C ASP A 42 -4.65 -14.34 7.65
N TYR A 43 -5.57 -14.59 8.57
CA TYR A 43 -6.48 -15.73 8.52
C TYR A 43 -7.80 -15.42 7.81
N ASN A 44 -7.97 -14.21 7.28
CA ASN A 44 -9.18 -13.86 6.54
C ASN A 44 -9.25 -14.61 5.21
N THR A 45 -10.47 -14.98 4.82
CA THR A 45 -10.74 -15.62 3.54
C THR A 45 -11.36 -14.62 2.58
N PHE A 46 -11.00 -14.71 1.30
CA PHE A 46 -11.68 -13.99 0.23
C PHE A 46 -12.90 -14.78 -0.26
N VAL A 47 -14.01 -14.06 -0.47
CA VAL A 47 -15.11 -14.52 -1.32
C VAL A 47 -15.12 -13.63 -2.54
N VAL A 48 -14.96 -14.24 -3.71
CA VAL A 48 -14.92 -13.55 -5.01
C VAL A 48 -16.08 -13.97 -5.89
N ASP A 49 -16.46 -13.11 -6.82
CA ASP A 49 -17.44 -13.46 -7.84
C ASP A 49 -16.79 -14.31 -8.95
N THR A 50 -17.39 -15.47 -9.18
CA THR A 50 -16.94 -16.45 -10.19
C THR A 50 -17.13 -15.99 -11.64
N GLY A 51 -17.82 -14.88 -11.88
CA GLY A 51 -18.16 -14.39 -13.22
C GLY A 51 -19.20 -15.25 -13.96
N LYS A 52 -19.81 -16.24 -13.29
CA LYS A 52 -20.77 -17.18 -13.90
C LYS A 52 -21.99 -16.48 -14.52
N SER A 53 -22.50 -15.44 -13.86
CA SER A 53 -23.68 -14.70 -14.30
C SER A 53 -23.32 -13.54 -15.22
N ASP A 54 -22.19 -12.88 -14.95
CA ASP A 54 -21.62 -11.81 -15.76
C ASP A 54 -20.10 -11.89 -15.68
N ILE A 55 -19.46 -12.13 -16.82
CA ILE A 55 -18.01 -12.30 -16.90
C ILE A 55 -17.24 -11.02 -16.51
N LYS A 56 -17.89 -9.85 -16.57
CA LYS A 56 -17.30 -8.59 -16.11
C LYS A 56 -17.12 -8.53 -14.59
N GLN A 57 -17.81 -9.40 -13.86
CA GLN A 57 -17.69 -9.51 -12.41
C GLN A 57 -16.62 -10.51 -11.96
N LEU A 58 -15.95 -11.20 -12.88
CA LEU A 58 -14.94 -12.20 -12.54
C LEU A 58 -13.88 -11.62 -11.57
N GLU A 59 -13.60 -12.37 -10.50
CA GLU A 59 -12.63 -12.07 -9.43
C GLU A 59 -12.94 -10.82 -8.59
N GLN A 60 -14.11 -10.18 -8.77
CA GLN A 60 -14.49 -9.06 -7.91
C GLN A 60 -14.64 -9.55 -6.46
N VAL A 61 -13.97 -8.87 -5.53
CA VAL A 61 -14.00 -9.19 -4.10
C VAL A 61 -15.37 -8.82 -3.53
N LEU A 62 -16.10 -9.83 -3.06
CA LEU A 62 -17.42 -9.67 -2.45
C LEU A 62 -17.35 -9.56 -0.93
N SER A 63 -16.39 -10.25 -0.31
CA SER A 63 -16.09 -10.13 1.11
C SER A 63 -14.66 -10.54 1.43
N TYR A 64 -14.17 -9.99 2.53
CA TYR A 64 -12.89 -10.34 3.14
C TYR A 64 -13.13 -10.69 4.61
N GLY A 65 -12.87 -11.95 4.96
CA GLY A 65 -13.45 -12.57 6.16
C GLY A 65 -14.99 -12.52 6.10
N ASP A 66 -15.62 -12.19 7.23
CA ASP A 66 -17.08 -12.06 7.33
C ASP A 66 -17.61 -10.67 6.93
N LYS A 67 -16.76 -9.83 6.31
CA LYS A 67 -17.03 -8.40 6.08
C LYS A 67 -17.18 -8.10 4.59
N LYS A 68 -18.26 -7.41 4.23
CA LYS A 68 -18.52 -6.88 2.87
C LYS A 68 -18.00 -5.46 2.66
N ASP A 69 -17.70 -4.78 3.76
CA ASP A 69 -17.08 -3.46 3.82
C ASP A 69 -15.98 -3.50 4.88
N ILE A 70 -15.02 -2.60 4.81
CA ILE A 70 -13.90 -2.46 5.74
C ILE A 70 -14.26 -1.41 6.80
N PRO A 71 -14.71 -1.82 8.00
CA PRO A 71 -15.31 -0.92 8.97
C PRO A 71 -14.28 -0.13 9.80
N ILE A 72 -12.99 -0.27 9.50
CA ILE A 72 -11.91 0.36 10.28
C ILE A 72 -11.70 1.84 9.91
N TRP A 73 -12.10 2.21 8.68
CA TRP A 73 -12.01 3.57 8.17
C TRP A 73 -13.28 4.36 8.46
N GLY A 74 -13.12 5.66 8.65
CA GLY A 74 -14.22 6.57 8.97
C GLY A 74 -14.98 7.07 7.74
N LYS A 75 -15.93 7.98 7.98
CA LYS A 75 -16.50 8.83 6.93
C LYS A 75 -15.47 9.82 6.39
N ASN A 76 -15.76 10.44 5.25
CA ASN A 76 -14.97 11.57 4.78
C ASN A 76 -15.15 12.78 5.72
N LYS A 77 -14.24 13.74 5.64
CA LYS A 77 -14.23 14.97 6.48
C LYS A 77 -15.53 15.79 6.38
N ASP A 78 -16.19 15.78 5.24
CA ASP A 78 -17.47 16.47 5.02
C ASP A 78 -18.70 15.67 5.54
N GLY A 79 -18.47 14.50 6.12
CA GLY A 79 -19.51 13.59 6.61
C GLY A 79 -20.16 12.71 5.53
N SER A 80 -19.67 12.76 4.29
CA SER A 80 -20.11 11.88 3.20
C SER A 80 -19.60 10.45 3.36
N ASP A 81 -20.22 9.52 2.62
CA ASP A 81 -19.81 8.12 2.60
C ASP A 81 -18.42 7.98 1.98
N SER A 82 -17.58 7.21 2.67
CA SER A 82 -16.17 7.04 2.35
C SER A 82 -15.95 5.91 1.36
N ARG A 83 -15.05 6.12 0.37
CA ARG A 83 -14.54 5.02 -0.47
C ARG A 83 -13.57 4.10 0.27
N CYS A 84 -12.91 4.57 1.33
CA CYS A 84 -11.96 3.78 2.11
C CYS A 84 -12.59 2.52 2.69
N THR A 85 -13.89 2.57 3.00
CA THR A 85 -14.62 1.42 3.56
C THR A 85 -15.06 0.40 2.52
N LYS A 86 -15.00 0.70 1.22
CA LYS A 86 -15.56 -0.18 0.19
C LYS A 86 -14.54 -1.21 -0.25
N LEU A 87 -14.99 -2.47 -0.35
CA LEU A 87 -14.29 -3.50 -1.12
C LEU A 87 -14.58 -3.27 -2.59
N ALA A 88 -13.59 -2.75 -3.32
CA ALA A 88 -13.69 -2.49 -4.75
C ALA A 88 -12.58 -3.21 -5.51
N GLY A 89 -12.96 -3.85 -6.62
CA GLY A 89 -12.03 -4.52 -7.53
C GLY A 89 -11.71 -5.96 -7.15
N THR A 90 -10.57 -6.43 -7.64
CA THR A 90 -10.05 -7.79 -7.41
C THR A 90 -8.91 -7.76 -6.40
N ASP A 91 -8.17 -8.86 -6.24
CA ASP A 91 -6.91 -8.91 -5.50
C ASP A 91 -5.67 -8.54 -6.36
N ALA A 92 -5.90 -8.04 -7.58
CA ALA A 92 -4.89 -7.73 -8.59
C ALA A 92 -4.08 -8.91 -9.13
N THR A 93 -4.49 -10.17 -8.90
CA THR A 93 -3.89 -11.34 -9.57
C THR A 93 -4.56 -11.64 -10.91
N GLN A 94 -5.84 -11.29 -11.02
CA GLN A 94 -6.64 -11.41 -12.23
C GLN A 94 -7.74 -10.35 -12.24
N TYR A 95 -8.13 -9.95 -13.44
CA TYR A 95 -9.23 -9.05 -13.74
C TYR A 95 -10.19 -9.71 -14.73
N SER A 96 -11.34 -9.07 -14.98
CA SER A 96 -12.27 -9.54 -16.01
C SER A 96 -11.62 -9.52 -17.40
N PRO A 97 -11.91 -10.50 -18.27
CA PRO A 97 -11.38 -10.56 -19.63
C PRO A 97 -11.93 -9.45 -20.53
N GLY A 98 -11.22 -9.18 -21.62
CA GLY A 98 -11.65 -8.23 -22.65
C GLY A 98 -11.39 -6.77 -22.30
N LEU A 99 -10.25 -6.48 -21.66
CA LEU A 99 -9.81 -5.12 -21.38
C LEU A 99 -9.49 -4.38 -22.69
N ASN A 100 -9.77 -3.07 -22.72
CA ASN A 100 -9.42 -2.20 -23.85
C ASN A 100 -8.46 -1.06 -23.47
N GLY A 101 -8.10 -0.93 -22.19
CA GLY A 101 -7.14 0.06 -21.69
C GLY A 101 -7.81 1.30 -21.10
N ASP A 102 -9.08 1.57 -21.40
CA ASP A 102 -9.79 2.76 -20.90
C ASP A 102 -10.33 2.56 -19.47
N GLU A 103 -10.37 1.32 -18.98
CA GLU A 103 -10.92 1.00 -17.66
C GLU A 103 -10.08 1.55 -16.52
N THR A 104 -10.73 2.02 -15.46
CA THR A 104 -10.07 2.19 -14.16
C THR A 104 -10.20 0.89 -13.38
N LEU A 105 -9.07 0.23 -13.13
CA LEU A 105 -9.03 -1.03 -12.41
C LEU A 105 -8.85 -0.79 -10.92
N TRP A 106 -9.56 -1.57 -10.10
CA TRP A 106 -9.50 -1.47 -8.65
C TRP A 106 -8.87 -2.74 -8.06
N ALA A 107 -8.15 -2.59 -6.96
CA ALA A 107 -7.52 -3.68 -6.25
C ALA A 107 -7.70 -3.48 -4.74
N PHE A 108 -8.21 -4.50 -4.04
CA PHE A 108 -8.22 -4.50 -2.58
C PHE A 108 -6.88 -4.99 -2.04
N GLU A 109 -6.18 -4.11 -1.31
CA GLU A 109 -4.89 -4.42 -0.71
C GLU A 109 -5.04 -4.74 0.77
N THR A 110 -4.83 -6.01 1.15
CA THR A 110 -5.03 -6.47 2.53
C THR A 110 -4.10 -5.80 3.53
N LEU A 111 -2.85 -5.52 3.15
CA LEU A 111 -1.88 -4.85 4.03
C LEU A 111 -2.29 -3.42 4.36
N LEU A 112 -2.99 -2.77 3.42
CA LEU A 112 -3.46 -1.40 3.58
C LEU A 112 -4.91 -1.34 4.09
N CYS A 113 -5.65 -2.45 4.03
CA CYS A 113 -7.07 -2.54 4.36
C CYS A 113 -7.97 -1.55 3.59
N PHE A 114 -7.60 -1.11 2.38
CA PHE A 114 -8.50 -0.33 1.51
C PHE A 114 -8.22 -0.62 0.04
N SER A 115 -9.19 -0.28 -0.82
CA SER A 115 -9.06 -0.46 -2.27
C SER A 115 -8.37 0.72 -2.95
N LEU A 116 -7.36 0.37 -3.75
CA LEU A 116 -6.61 1.26 -4.62
C LEU A 116 -7.14 1.18 -6.05
N TYR A 117 -6.94 2.23 -6.84
CA TYR A 117 -7.19 2.19 -8.29
C TYR A 117 -5.94 2.41 -9.12
N ALA A 118 -5.91 1.79 -10.30
CA ALA A 118 -4.87 1.88 -11.29
C ALA A 118 -5.42 2.35 -12.64
N LYS A 119 -4.55 2.96 -13.45
CA LYS A 119 -4.86 3.39 -14.81
C LYS A 119 -3.76 2.92 -15.77
N HIS A 120 -4.17 2.66 -17.01
CA HIS A 120 -3.28 2.41 -18.13
C HIS A 120 -2.70 3.72 -18.69
N GLY A 121 -1.59 3.64 -19.41
CA GLY A 121 -0.99 4.77 -20.14
C GLY A 121 -0.08 5.68 -19.32
N ILE A 122 0.12 5.40 -18.03
CA ILE A 122 1.12 6.11 -17.20
C ILE A 122 2.53 5.67 -17.57
N LEU A 123 2.73 4.35 -17.63
CA LEU A 123 3.95 3.70 -18.08
C LEU A 123 3.70 3.04 -19.44
N PRO A 124 4.75 2.87 -20.27
CA PRO A 124 4.62 2.16 -21.53
C PRO A 124 4.26 0.70 -21.30
N ASP A 125 3.49 0.15 -22.24
CA ASP A 125 3.18 -1.28 -22.28
C ASP A 125 4.43 -2.14 -22.45
N HIS A 126 4.35 -3.37 -21.96
CA HIS A 126 5.46 -4.30 -21.93
C HIS A 126 5.02 -5.71 -22.32
N ASP A 127 5.66 -6.28 -23.33
CA ASP A 127 5.37 -7.65 -23.76
C ASP A 127 6.04 -8.65 -22.80
N VAL A 128 5.24 -9.49 -22.16
CA VAL A 128 5.74 -10.53 -21.26
C VAL A 128 5.96 -11.81 -22.05
N LYS A 129 7.21 -12.11 -22.40
CA LYS A 129 7.58 -13.28 -23.23
C LYS A 129 6.80 -13.32 -24.55
N ASP A 130 6.83 -12.20 -25.27
CA ASP A 130 6.12 -11.99 -26.55
C ASP A 130 4.58 -12.03 -26.45
N ILE A 131 4.03 -11.94 -25.23
CA ILE A 131 2.59 -11.78 -24.99
C ILE A 131 2.30 -10.29 -24.74
N PRO A 132 1.52 -9.61 -25.61
CA PRO A 132 1.16 -8.22 -25.41
C PRO A 132 0.36 -8.03 -24.12
N THR A 133 0.69 -6.98 -23.37
CA THR A 133 -0.03 -6.62 -22.15
C THR A 133 -0.33 -5.13 -22.09
N TYR A 134 -1.33 -4.77 -21.28
CA TYR A 134 -1.53 -3.40 -20.83
C TYR A 134 -0.89 -3.20 -19.47
N ARG A 135 -0.03 -2.20 -19.34
CA ARG A 135 0.58 -1.83 -18.07
C ARG A 135 -0.30 -0.85 -17.31
N TYR A 136 -0.93 -1.35 -16.25
CA TYR A 136 -1.67 -0.53 -15.31
C TYR A 136 -0.78 -0.11 -14.15
N THR A 137 -0.84 1.17 -13.78
CA THR A 137 -0.05 1.76 -12.70
C THR A 137 -0.97 2.29 -11.60
N ILE A 138 -0.71 1.93 -10.34
CA ILE A 138 -1.45 2.44 -9.18
C ILE A 138 -1.26 3.96 -9.11
N GLN A 139 -2.37 4.68 -8.99
CA GLN A 139 -2.38 6.13 -9.05
C GLN A 139 -1.90 6.76 -7.73
N LYS A 140 -1.12 7.84 -7.80
CA LYS A 140 -0.62 8.59 -6.62
C LYS A 140 -1.77 9.09 -5.75
N GLU A 141 -2.83 9.52 -6.40
CA GLU A 141 -4.06 10.04 -5.82
C GLU A 141 -4.73 9.06 -4.87
N ASN A 142 -4.34 7.78 -4.82
CA ASN A 142 -4.83 6.86 -3.78
C ASN A 142 -4.32 7.19 -2.37
N PHE A 143 -3.17 7.85 -2.26
CA PHE A 143 -2.49 8.14 -1.00
C PHE A 143 -2.46 9.64 -0.67
N LEU A 144 -2.75 10.49 -1.67
CA LEU A 144 -2.81 11.93 -1.46
C LEU A 144 -4.01 12.34 -0.61
N GLU A 145 -3.83 13.44 0.14
CA GLU A 145 -4.92 14.06 0.91
C GLU A 145 -5.94 14.73 -0.03
N THR A 146 -6.98 13.97 -0.34
CA THR A 146 -8.15 14.44 -1.09
C THR A 146 -9.41 14.29 -0.23
N LEU A 147 -10.52 14.90 -0.64
CA LEU A 147 -11.80 14.69 0.05
C LEU A 147 -12.18 13.20 0.09
N GLU A 148 -11.94 12.48 -1.01
CA GLU A 148 -12.26 11.06 -1.15
C GLU A 148 -11.41 10.15 -0.26
N ASN A 149 -10.16 10.52 0.02
CA ASN A 149 -9.25 9.74 0.86
C ASN A 149 -9.18 10.25 2.30
N SER A 150 -9.93 11.29 2.62
CA SER A 150 -9.84 11.95 3.93
C SER A 150 -10.18 11.01 5.11
N CYS A 151 -10.92 9.94 4.83
CA CYS A 151 -11.20 8.81 5.72
C CYS A 151 -9.98 7.96 6.13
N LEU A 152 -8.86 8.04 5.40
CA LEU A 152 -7.60 7.36 5.75
C LEU A 152 -6.85 8.08 6.88
N CYS A 153 -7.19 9.33 7.17
CA CYS A 153 -6.56 10.04 8.26
C CYS A 153 -7.17 9.66 9.61
N LEU A 154 -6.32 9.22 10.52
CA LEU A 154 -6.70 8.79 11.88
C LEU A 154 -6.41 9.85 12.95
N GLU A 155 -5.93 11.03 12.57
CA GLU A 155 -5.61 12.12 13.50
C GLU A 155 -6.85 12.97 13.78
N ASP A 156 -7.07 13.35 15.05
CA ASP A 156 -8.19 14.21 15.44
C ASP A 156 -8.05 15.63 14.88
N ASN A 157 -6.82 16.10 14.69
CA ASN A 157 -6.54 17.37 14.02
C ASN A 157 -6.08 17.06 12.58
N GLU A 158 -6.89 17.48 11.62
CA GLU A 158 -6.65 17.31 10.20
C GLU A 158 -5.30 17.88 9.71
N GLN A 159 -4.81 18.95 10.34
CA GLN A 159 -3.51 19.55 10.01
C GLN A 159 -2.33 18.62 10.34
N LYS A 160 -2.58 17.53 11.07
CA LYS A 160 -1.60 16.49 11.38
C LYS A 160 -1.69 15.29 10.42
N CYS A 161 -2.70 15.25 9.54
CA CYS A 161 -2.71 14.30 8.44
C CYS A 161 -1.54 14.62 7.51
N THR A 162 -0.79 13.60 7.12
CA THR A 162 0.32 13.77 6.18
C THR A 162 -0.06 13.09 4.88
N SER A 163 -0.22 13.89 3.82
CA SER A 163 -0.51 13.39 2.46
C SER A 163 0.58 12.42 2.00
N GLY A 164 0.21 11.39 1.25
CA GLY A 164 1.13 10.39 0.71
C GLY A 164 1.50 9.26 1.68
N MET A 165 0.77 9.16 2.79
CA MET A 165 1.01 8.18 3.85
C MET A 165 -0.30 7.73 4.48
N VAL A 166 -0.38 6.48 4.90
CA VAL A 166 -1.54 5.89 5.60
C VAL A 166 -1.10 5.26 6.90
N ASN A 167 -1.75 5.62 8.00
CA ASN A 167 -1.48 5.04 9.31
C ASN A 167 -2.25 3.72 9.47
N LEU A 168 -1.52 2.61 9.58
CA LEU A 168 -2.06 1.25 9.68
C LEU A 168 -2.48 0.85 11.10
N LYS A 169 -2.50 1.78 12.07
CA LYS A 169 -2.84 1.50 13.48
C LYS A 169 -4.17 0.76 13.71
N LYS A 170 -5.11 0.83 12.75
CA LYS A 170 -6.40 0.13 12.81
C LYS A 170 -6.50 -1.06 11.86
N CYS A 171 -5.46 -1.37 11.09
CA CYS A 171 -5.48 -2.34 10.00
C CYS A 171 -4.64 -3.58 10.32
N GLY A 172 -5.25 -4.76 10.14
CA GLY A 172 -4.55 -6.04 10.12
C GLY A 172 -3.63 -6.28 11.32
N THR A 173 -2.46 -6.83 11.03
CA THR A 173 -1.44 -7.22 12.00
C THR A 173 -0.64 -6.04 12.54
N ALA A 174 -0.72 -4.89 11.89
CA ALA A 174 -0.18 -3.61 12.36
C ALA A 174 -1.05 -2.95 13.43
N ALA A 175 -2.24 -3.50 13.72
CA ALA A 175 -3.16 -2.91 14.69
C ALA A 175 -2.51 -2.72 16.07
N GLY A 176 -2.65 -1.53 16.62
CA GLY A 176 -2.02 -1.14 17.89
C GLY A 176 -0.61 -0.51 17.76
N PHE A 177 0.05 -0.69 16.62
CA PHE A 177 1.33 -0.05 16.30
C PHE A 177 1.14 1.07 15.28
N GLU A 178 1.92 2.15 15.37
CA GLU A 178 1.86 3.25 14.39
C GLU A 178 2.78 2.98 13.19
N PHE A 179 2.55 1.86 12.52
CA PHE A 179 3.10 1.62 11.20
C PHE A 179 2.45 2.58 10.20
N ILE A 180 3.29 3.23 9.40
CA ILE A 180 2.90 4.15 8.34
C ILE A 180 3.28 3.50 7.03
N ALA A 181 2.28 3.23 6.19
CA ALA A 181 2.50 2.76 4.83
C ALA A 181 2.53 3.93 3.85
N SER A 182 3.39 3.85 2.85
CA SER A 182 3.43 4.76 1.71
C SER A 182 3.83 3.99 0.45
N PRO A 183 3.68 4.59 -0.74
CA PRO A 183 4.44 4.15 -1.91
C PRO A 183 5.95 4.15 -1.61
N ALA A 184 6.72 3.36 -2.37
CA ALA A 184 8.16 3.31 -2.21
C ALA A 184 8.78 4.72 -2.29
N PHE A 185 9.68 5.02 -1.35
CA PHE A 185 10.37 6.31 -1.25
C PHE A 185 9.46 7.55 -1.28
N PHE A 186 8.22 7.42 -0.77
CA PHE A 186 7.24 8.52 -0.77
C PHE A 186 6.99 9.09 -2.17
N TYR A 187 6.93 8.22 -3.17
CA TYR A 187 6.83 8.59 -4.59
C TYR A 187 5.72 9.61 -4.94
N ASP A 188 4.62 9.55 -4.20
CA ASP A 188 3.48 10.44 -4.26
C ASP A 188 3.70 11.79 -3.55
N ALA A 189 4.56 11.83 -2.53
CA ALA A 189 4.93 13.02 -1.76
C ALA A 189 6.45 13.05 -1.44
N PRO A 190 7.32 13.29 -2.45
CA PRO A 190 8.78 13.13 -2.30
C PRO A 190 9.43 14.07 -1.30
N GLU A 191 8.75 15.14 -0.87
CA GLU A 191 9.20 16.04 0.19
C GLU A 191 9.50 15.30 1.52
N HIS A 192 8.82 14.18 1.77
CA HIS A 192 9.03 13.35 2.97
C HIS A 192 10.43 12.74 3.04
N LEU A 193 11.12 12.60 1.90
CA LEU A 193 12.52 12.12 1.89
C LEU A 193 13.44 13.03 2.69
N LEU A 194 13.21 14.34 2.64
CA LEU A 194 14.01 15.32 3.39
C LEU A 194 13.79 15.23 4.90
N TRP A 195 12.56 14.93 5.31
CA TRP A 195 12.17 14.86 6.73
C TRP A 195 12.66 13.56 7.37
N THR A 196 12.65 12.48 6.59
CA THR A 196 13.12 11.15 7.02
C THR A 196 14.63 10.96 6.89
N GLY A 197 15.30 11.77 6.08
CA GLY A 197 16.73 11.62 5.79
C GLY A 197 17.06 10.62 4.68
N LEU A 198 16.04 10.07 4.01
CA LEU A 198 16.20 9.17 2.88
C LEU A 198 16.68 9.88 1.61
N ASP A 199 16.72 11.21 1.60
CA ASP A 199 17.34 12.03 0.55
C ASP A 199 18.84 11.75 0.35
N LYS A 200 19.47 11.04 1.28
CA LYS A 200 20.85 10.55 1.16
C LYS A 200 20.98 9.17 0.50
N VAL A 201 19.87 8.42 0.41
CA VAL A 201 19.83 7.06 -0.14
C VAL A 201 19.32 7.09 -1.58
N ILE A 202 18.38 7.98 -1.89
CA ILE A 202 17.80 8.14 -3.22
C ILE A 202 17.68 9.62 -3.57
N SER A 203 18.04 9.97 -4.80
CA SER A 203 17.84 11.32 -5.31
C SER A 203 16.39 11.54 -5.72
N LEU A 204 15.87 12.77 -5.55
CA LEU A 204 14.52 13.14 -6.01
C LEU A 204 14.29 12.84 -7.50
N ASN A 205 15.36 12.88 -8.32
CA ASN A 205 15.26 12.57 -9.75
C ASN A 205 15.03 11.07 -10.03
N GLU A 206 15.31 10.20 -9.06
CA GLU A 206 15.09 8.75 -9.17
C GLU A 206 13.70 8.34 -8.68
N VAL A 207 12.94 9.28 -8.10
CA VAL A 207 11.59 9.08 -7.56
C VAL A 207 10.57 9.23 -8.70
N THR A 208 10.52 8.24 -9.60
CA THR A 208 9.66 8.22 -10.80
C THR A 208 8.66 7.05 -10.78
N ASP A 209 7.67 7.07 -11.68
CA ASP A 209 6.69 5.97 -11.84
C ASP A 209 7.41 4.63 -12.10
N GLU A 210 8.47 4.65 -12.92
CA GLU A 210 9.22 3.45 -13.29
C GLU A 210 9.95 2.84 -12.08
N ASN A 211 10.62 3.69 -11.30
CA ASN A 211 11.48 3.22 -10.21
C ASN A 211 10.68 2.89 -8.95
N CYS A 212 9.67 3.69 -8.61
CA CYS A 212 8.97 3.63 -7.33
C CYS A 212 7.48 3.28 -7.45
N GLY A 213 6.90 3.37 -8.65
CA GLY A 213 5.50 3.04 -8.89
C GLY A 213 5.20 1.55 -8.75
N THR A 214 3.98 1.25 -8.32
CA THR A 214 3.42 -0.11 -8.38
C THR A 214 2.68 -0.30 -9.69
N PHE A 215 3.01 -1.37 -10.41
CA PHE A 215 2.37 -1.67 -11.70
C PHE A 215 2.08 -3.16 -11.85
N PHE A 216 1.19 -3.45 -12.79
CA PHE A 216 0.89 -4.80 -13.24
C PHE A 216 0.57 -4.83 -14.73
N ASP A 217 1.15 -5.81 -15.41
CA ASP A 217 1.07 -6.09 -16.84
C ASP A 217 -0.02 -7.15 -17.06
N ILE A 218 -1.12 -6.75 -17.66
CA ILE A 218 -2.31 -7.59 -17.83
C ILE A 218 -2.46 -8.00 -19.29
N GLU A 219 -2.60 -9.29 -19.56
CA GLU A 219 -2.98 -9.76 -20.88
C GLU A 219 -4.47 -9.42 -21.13
N PRO A 220 -4.79 -8.58 -22.12
CA PRO A 220 -6.11 -7.96 -22.22
C PRO A 220 -7.25 -8.93 -22.55
N LEU A 221 -6.98 -10.02 -23.29
CA LEU A 221 -8.03 -10.97 -23.68
C LEU A 221 -8.52 -11.77 -22.47
N THR A 222 -7.63 -12.21 -21.60
CA THR A 222 -7.92 -13.09 -20.46
C THR A 222 -8.09 -12.34 -19.15
N GLY A 223 -7.52 -11.14 -19.03
CA GLY A 223 -7.46 -10.37 -17.78
C GLY A 223 -6.44 -10.91 -16.77
N ILE A 224 -5.58 -11.85 -17.17
CA ILE A 224 -4.57 -12.45 -16.30
C ILE A 224 -3.39 -11.49 -16.16
N VAL A 225 -2.94 -11.28 -14.92
CA VAL A 225 -1.71 -10.52 -14.65
C VAL A 225 -0.50 -11.42 -14.89
N LEU A 226 0.34 -11.05 -15.86
CA LEU A 226 1.51 -11.83 -16.27
C LEU A 226 2.81 -11.38 -15.60
N ASN A 227 2.88 -10.11 -15.21
CA ASN A 227 4.00 -9.51 -14.50
C ASN A 227 3.49 -8.41 -13.58
N ALA A 228 4.07 -8.25 -12.40
CA ALA A 228 3.67 -7.21 -11.47
C ALA A 228 4.83 -6.85 -10.54
N GLU A 229 4.93 -5.56 -10.21
CA GLU A 229 5.83 -5.07 -9.17
C GLU A 229 5.03 -4.25 -8.17
N LYS A 230 4.85 -4.81 -6.97
CA LYS A 230 4.25 -4.10 -5.82
C LYS A 230 5.35 -3.48 -4.97
N LYS A 231 5.36 -2.15 -4.90
CA LYS A 231 6.35 -1.34 -4.19
C LYS A 231 5.68 -0.50 -3.12
N LEU A 232 5.71 -1.02 -1.89
CA LEU A 232 5.25 -0.34 -0.68
C LEU A 232 6.40 -0.17 0.29
N MET A 233 6.37 0.93 1.04
CA MET A 233 7.31 1.21 2.11
C MET A 233 6.55 1.25 3.44
N LEU A 234 7.12 0.62 4.45
CA LEU A 234 6.65 0.69 5.82
C LEU A 234 7.62 1.53 6.64
N SER A 235 7.08 2.52 7.32
CA SER A 235 7.76 3.40 8.27
C SER A 235 7.14 3.24 9.65
N ILE A 236 7.84 3.65 10.71
CA ILE A 236 7.31 3.64 12.08
C ILE A 236 7.26 5.09 12.58
N LYS A 237 6.10 5.53 13.03
CA LYS A 237 5.94 6.85 13.67
C LYS A 237 6.48 6.78 15.09
N VAL A 238 7.50 7.57 15.39
CA VAL A 238 8.12 7.65 16.72
C VAL A 238 7.79 9.00 17.36
N ARG A 239 7.52 9.02 18.68
CA ARG A 239 7.24 10.23 19.46
C ARG A 239 8.08 10.23 20.74
N ALA A 240 8.50 11.41 21.19
CA ALA A 240 9.19 11.55 22.46
C ALA A 240 8.30 11.06 23.60
N ASN A 241 8.87 10.27 24.52
CA ASN A 241 8.19 9.69 25.68
C ASN A 241 6.95 8.82 25.34
N ALA A 242 6.92 8.21 24.16
CA ALA A 242 5.87 7.25 23.83
C ALA A 242 5.99 6.00 24.72
N ILE A 243 5.01 5.78 25.58
CA ILE A 243 4.86 4.54 26.34
C ILE A 243 4.03 3.59 25.47
N PRO A 244 4.51 2.39 25.12
CA PRO A 244 3.70 1.40 24.42
C PRO A 244 2.39 1.18 25.19
N TYR A 245 1.25 1.24 24.51
CA TYR A 245 -0.02 0.92 25.15
C TYR A 245 0.02 -0.56 25.56
N ASN A 246 -0.09 -0.83 26.86
CA ASN A 246 -0.27 -2.18 27.42
C ASN A 246 -1.63 -2.76 26.99
#